data_AF-A0A358HY14-F1
#
_entry.id   AF-A0A358HY14-F1
#
_cell.length_a   1.000
_cell.length_b   1.000
_cell.length_c   1.000
_cell.angle_alpha   90.00
_cell.angle_beta   90.00
_cell.angle_gamma   90.00
#
_symmetry.space_group_name_H-M   'P 1'
#
loop_
_entity.id
_entity.type
_entity.pdbx_description
1 polymer ?
#
loop_
_entity_poly.entity_id
_entity_poly.type
_entity_poly.pdbx_seq_one_letter_code
_entity_poly.pdbx_strand_id
1 'polypeptide(L)'
;DGFDGAWRRHPLVYLVEAADDICYSVVDLEDGWELGCVTFEEVERALAPIARHPDKYDGDANQRWNDLRTESWYTEKSENDRIGFLRGKAIGNLVKAAVDAFIANEDALLTGTIEGDLLANTPLGVDAKACKRLAVEKIYNAPHVLPIEMAGFEVI
;
A
#
# COMPACT_ATOMS: atom_id res chain seq x y z
N ASP A 1 14.04 10.48 -32.96
CA ASP A 1 14.45 9.53 -31.90
C ASP A 1 14.90 10.30 -30.67
N GLY A 2 13.95 10.64 -29.79
CA GLY A 2 14.11 11.64 -28.71
C GLY A 2 14.78 11.14 -27.42
N PHE A 3 15.84 10.32 -27.54
CA PHE A 3 16.55 9.75 -26.38
C PHE A 3 17.93 10.37 -26.12
N ASP A 4 18.32 11.43 -26.83
CA ASP A 4 19.62 12.06 -26.66
C ASP A 4 19.70 12.76 -25.29
N GLY A 5 20.25 12.06 -24.29
CA GLY A 5 20.48 12.54 -22.92
C GLY A 5 19.70 11.84 -21.80
N ALA A 6 18.88 10.82 -22.07
CA ALA A 6 18.11 10.11 -21.03
C ALA A 6 18.65 8.69 -20.76
N TRP A 7 18.91 8.38 -19.47
CA TRP A 7 19.28 7.02 -19.04
C TRP A 7 18.04 6.20 -18.65
N ARG A 8 18.12 4.88 -18.84
CA ARG A 8 17.11 3.95 -18.34
C ARG A 8 17.33 3.67 -16.85
N ARG A 9 16.24 3.44 -16.11
CA ARG A 9 16.29 3.04 -14.70
C ARG A 9 16.97 1.68 -14.57
N HIS A 10 17.77 1.49 -13.52
CA HIS A 10 18.27 0.17 -13.18
C HIS A 10 17.11 -0.71 -12.68
N PRO A 11 16.94 -1.97 -13.13
CA PRO A 11 15.81 -2.82 -12.75
C PRO A 11 15.56 -2.92 -11.23
N LEU A 12 16.62 -3.01 -10.43
CA LEU A 12 16.48 -3.10 -8.96
C LEU A 12 15.85 -1.85 -8.31
N VAL A 13 15.84 -0.68 -8.97
CA VAL A 13 15.16 0.51 -8.44
C VAL A 13 13.67 0.26 -8.27
N TYR A 14 13.07 -0.54 -9.15
CA TYR A 14 11.65 -0.89 -9.06
C TYR A 14 11.32 -1.68 -7.79
N LEU A 15 12.25 -2.51 -7.29
CA LEU A 15 12.07 -3.22 -6.02
C LEU A 15 12.17 -2.28 -4.82
N VAL A 16 13.05 -1.27 -4.89
CA VAL A 16 13.18 -0.23 -3.85
C VAL A 16 11.92 0.63 -3.81
N GLU A 17 11.43 1.09 -4.96
CA GLU A 17 10.17 1.83 -5.09
C GLU A 17 8.99 1.01 -4.56
N ALA A 18 8.90 -0.27 -4.92
CA ALA A 18 7.83 -1.14 -4.42
C ALA A 18 7.90 -1.34 -2.89
N ALA A 19 9.09 -1.46 -2.31
CA ALA A 19 9.24 -1.56 -0.86
C ALA A 19 8.73 -0.30 -0.14
N ASP A 20 9.08 0.87 -0.68
CA ASP A 20 8.63 2.18 -0.18
C ASP A 20 7.11 2.35 -0.31
N ASP A 21 6.54 2.00 -1.47
CA ASP A 21 5.10 2.04 -1.69
C ASP A 21 4.32 1.11 -0.76
N ILE A 22 4.86 -0.07 -0.43
CA ILE A 22 4.26 -1.00 0.54
C ILE A 22 4.22 -0.38 1.93
N CYS A 23 5.31 0.27 2.36
CA CYS A 23 5.35 0.98 3.64
C CYS A 23 4.26 2.04 3.72
N TYR A 24 4.21 2.95 2.74
CA TYR A 24 3.21 4.02 2.69
C TYR A 24 1.77 3.53 2.54
N SER A 25 1.57 2.35 1.95
CA SER A 25 0.23 1.79 1.77
C SER A 25 -0.27 1.07 3.03
N VAL A 26 0.60 0.63 3.94
CA VAL A 26 0.19 -0.23 5.07
C VAL A 26 0.59 0.34 6.41
N VAL A 27 1.88 0.66 6.60
CA VAL A 27 2.43 1.07 7.91
C VAL A 27 1.85 2.43 8.31
N ASP A 28 1.83 3.38 7.39
CA ASP A 28 1.30 4.71 7.66
C ASP A 28 -0.18 4.69 8.08
N LEU A 29 -0.99 3.74 7.59
CA LEU A 29 -2.38 3.63 8.03
C LEU A 29 -2.52 3.16 9.48
N GLU A 30 -1.63 2.28 9.94
CA GLU A 30 -1.56 1.88 11.35
C GLU A 30 -1.16 3.07 12.22
N ASP A 31 -0.09 3.78 11.85
CA ASP A 31 0.38 4.98 12.56
C ASP A 31 -0.71 6.06 12.59
N GLY A 32 -1.39 6.28 11.46
CA GLY A 32 -2.50 7.20 11.36
C GLY A 32 -3.67 6.85 12.29
N TRP A 33 -3.92 5.56 12.52
CA TRP A 33 -4.92 5.11 13.47
C TRP A 33 -4.47 5.32 14.92
N GLU A 34 -3.22 5.00 15.25
CA GLU A 34 -2.66 5.25 16.58
C GLU A 34 -2.67 6.74 16.94
N LEU A 35 -2.43 7.60 15.95
CA LEU A 35 -2.48 9.06 16.08
C LEU A 35 -3.91 9.64 16.02
N GLY A 36 -4.93 8.81 15.78
CA GLY A 36 -6.33 9.24 15.69
C GLY A 36 -6.67 10.05 14.44
N CYS A 37 -5.84 9.98 13.39
CA CYS A 37 -6.08 10.61 12.08
C CYS A 37 -7.12 9.87 11.26
N VAL A 38 -7.15 8.54 11.39
CA VAL A 38 -8.10 7.63 10.73
C VAL A 38 -8.75 6.72 11.75
N THR A 39 -9.99 6.33 11.50
CA THR A 39 -10.74 5.40 12.35
C THR A 39 -10.33 3.96 12.09
N PHE A 40 -10.57 3.08 13.07
CA PHE A 40 -10.34 1.64 12.90
C PHE A 40 -11.07 1.09 11.67
N GLU A 41 -12.32 1.48 11.44
CA GLU A 41 -13.10 1.00 10.29
C GLU A 41 -12.52 1.48 8.95
N GLU A 42 -11.97 2.70 8.87
CA GLU A 42 -11.29 3.20 7.67
C GLU A 42 -10.04 2.36 7.35
N VAL A 43 -9.21 2.04 8.36
CA VAL A 43 -8.03 1.18 8.18
C VAL A 43 -8.44 -0.24 7.82
N GLU A 44 -9.44 -0.80 8.51
CA GLU A 44 -9.95 -2.14 8.25
C GLU A 44 -10.46 -2.27 6.81
N ARG A 45 -11.26 -1.29 6.36
CA ARG A 45 -11.80 -1.25 5.00
C ARG A 45 -10.73 -1.08 3.94
N ALA A 46 -9.69 -0.30 4.22
CA ALA A 46 -8.57 -0.08 3.30
C ALA A 46 -7.68 -1.34 3.16
N LEU A 47 -7.34 -2.00 4.27
CA LEU A 47 -6.39 -3.12 4.27
C LEU A 47 -7.03 -4.47 4.00
N ALA A 48 -8.31 -4.69 4.32
CA ALA A 48 -8.97 -5.98 4.13
C ALA A 48 -8.93 -6.50 2.66
N PRO A 49 -9.13 -5.67 1.63
CA PRO A 49 -9.02 -6.08 0.23
C PRO A 49 -7.63 -6.62 -0.15
N ILE A 50 -6.57 -6.10 0.48
CA ILE A 50 -5.18 -6.53 0.26
C ILE A 50 -4.87 -7.76 1.10
N ALA A 51 -5.28 -7.78 2.38
CA ALA A 51 -5.07 -8.89 3.30
C ALA A 51 -5.77 -10.17 2.83
N ARG A 52 -6.95 -10.03 2.20
CA ARG A 52 -7.67 -11.10 1.51
C ARG A 52 -7.37 -11.04 0.01
N HIS A 53 -6.20 -11.55 -0.37
CA HIS A 53 -5.74 -11.57 -1.76
C HIS A 53 -6.79 -12.15 -2.73
N PRO A 54 -7.03 -11.55 -3.91
CA PRO A 54 -8.05 -12.01 -4.87
C PRO A 54 -7.86 -13.47 -5.32
N ASP A 55 -6.62 -13.94 -5.48
CA ASP A 55 -6.35 -15.36 -5.81
C ASP A 55 -6.86 -16.37 -4.78
N LYS A 56 -7.17 -15.95 -3.55
CA LYS A 56 -7.62 -16.82 -2.46
C LYS A 56 -9.05 -16.54 -1.99
N TYR A 57 -9.57 -15.37 -2.32
CA TYR A 57 -10.85 -14.88 -1.83
C TYR A 57 -11.61 -14.22 -2.97
N ASP A 58 -12.78 -14.77 -3.28
CA ASP A 58 -13.65 -14.25 -4.31
C ASP A 58 -14.30 -12.90 -3.90
N GLY A 59 -14.87 -12.22 -4.89
CA GLY A 59 -15.60 -10.97 -4.69
C GLY A 59 -14.74 -9.72 -4.81
N ASP A 60 -15.39 -8.55 -4.88
CA ASP A 60 -14.72 -7.27 -4.94
C ASP A 60 -14.17 -6.83 -3.57
N ALA A 61 -13.49 -5.69 -3.51
CA ALA A 61 -12.92 -5.14 -2.27
C ALA A 61 -13.95 -5.03 -1.12
N ASN A 62 -15.19 -4.62 -1.43
CA ASN A 62 -16.25 -4.49 -0.43
C ASN A 62 -16.73 -5.84 0.06
N GLN A 63 -16.91 -6.81 -0.84
CA GLN A 63 -17.27 -8.17 -0.46
C GLN A 63 -16.21 -8.79 0.44
N ARG A 64 -14.92 -8.66 0.07
CA ARG A 64 -13.83 -9.23 0.86
C ARG A 64 -13.74 -8.63 2.25
N TRP A 65 -13.98 -7.32 2.38
CA TRP A 65 -14.09 -6.65 3.68
C TRP A 65 -15.30 -7.14 4.48
N ASN A 66 -16.48 -7.26 3.85
CA ASN A 66 -17.68 -7.74 4.52
C ASN A 66 -17.54 -9.17 5.04
N ASP A 67 -17.01 -10.12 4.25
CA ASP A 67 -16.91 -11.50 4.76
C ASP A 67 -15.92 -11.59 5.92
N LEU A 68 -14.82 -10.82 5.90
CA LEU A 68 -13.87 -10.79 7.02
C LEU A 68 -14.57 -10.47 8.35
N ARG A 69 -15.53 -9.54 8.31
CA ARG A 69 -16.35 -9.14 9.46
C ARG A 69 -17.42 -10.16 9.85
N THR A 70 -17.59 -11.23 9.09
CA THR A 70 -18.44 -12.37 9.48
C THR A 70 -17.64 -13.47 10.19
N GLU A 71 -16.30 -13.42 10.14
CA GLU A 71 -15.44 -14.44 10.70
C GLU A 71 -15.21 -14.21 12.21
N SER A 72 -15.79 -15.07 13.06
CA SER A 72 -15.73 -14.93 14.52
C SER A 72 -14.30 -14.81 15.07
N TRP A 73 -13.36 -15.57 14.52
CA TRP A 73 -11.95 -15.54 14.95
C TRP A 73 -11.29 -14.17 14.75
N TYR A 74 -11.82 -13.36 13.83
CA TYR A 74 -11.39 -12.00 13.56
C TYR A 74 -12.16 -11.01 14.43
N THR A 75 -13.50 -11.10 14.46
CA THR A 75 -14.35 -10.15 15.20
C THR A 75 -14.33 -10.29 16.72
N GLU A 76 -13.75 -11.34 17.27
CA GLU A 76 -13.54 -11.50 18.71
C GLU A 76 -12.23 -10.87 19.20
N LYS A 77 -11.35 -10.45 18.28
CA LYS A 77 -10.05 -9.86 18.61
C LYS A 77 -10.16 -8.37 18.92
N SER A 78 -9.16 -7.85 19.64
CA SER A 78 -9.01 -6.41 19.85
C SER A 78 -8.71 -5.69 18.53
N GLU A 79 -8.97 -4.39 18.46
CA GLU A 79 -8.64 -3.58 17.28
C GLU A 79 -7.14 -3.64 16.93
N ASN A 80 -6.27 -3.58 17.96
CA ASN A 80 -4.82 -3.75 17.82
C ASN A 80 -4.45 -5.08 17.14
N ASP A 81 -5.02 -6.20 17.62
CA ASP A 81 -4.73 -7.52 17.06
C ASP A 81 -5.21 -7.63 15.60
N ARG A 82 -6.36 -7.02 15.29
CA ARG A 82 -6.93 -7.01 13.93
C ARG A 82 -6.09 -6.18 12.98
N ILE A 83 -5.63 -5.00 13.38
CA ILE A 83 -4.71 -4.18 12.58
C ILE A 83 -3.39 -4.90 12.39
N GLY A 84 -2.83 -5.49 13.45
CA GLY A 84 -1.61 -6.29 13.35
C GLY A 84 -1.75 -7.47 12.37
N PHE A 85 -2.90 -8.16 12.40
CA PHE A 85 -3.22 -9.21 11.42
C PHE A 85 -3.30 -8.65 9.98
N LEU A 86 -4.07 -7.58 9.78
CA LEU A 86 -4.26 -6.95 8.47
C LEU A 86 -2.92 -6.48 7.89
N ARG A 87 -2.10 -5.79 8.68
CA ARG A 87 -0.74 -5.37 8.30
C ARG A 87 0.11 -6.54 7.86
N GLY A 88 0.21 -7.58 8.69
CA GLY A 88 1.05 -8.73 8.39
C GLY A 88 0.63 -9.44 7.10
N LYS A 89 -0.68 -9.58 6.87
CA LYS A 89 -1.21 -10.17 5.64
C LYS A 89 -1.04 -9.25 4.44
N ALA A 90 -1.33 -7.96 4.57
CA ALA A 90 -1.20 -6.99 3.50
C ALA A 90 0.25 -6.88 3.01
N ILE A 91 1.22 -6.71 3.92
CA ILE A 91 2.65 -6.67 3.57
C ILE A 91 3.07 -7.96 2.86
N GLY A 92 2.74 -9.13 3.43
CA GLY A 92 3.12 -10.41 2.82
C GLY A 92 2.55 -10.60 1.41
N ASN A 93 1.29 -10.21 1.20
CA ASN A 93 0.63 -10.30 -0.09
C ASN A 93 1.21 -9.30 -1.10
N LEU A 94 1.46 -8.04 -0.70
CA LEU A 94 2.04 -7.04 -1.59
C LEU A 94 3.49 -7.36 -1.97
N VAL A 95 4.30 -7.86 -1.03
CA VAL A 95 5.68 -8.32 -1.31
C VAL A 95 5.64 -9.46 -2.32
N LYS A 96 4.76 -10.44 -2.13
CA LYS A 96 4.60 -11.55 -3.08
C LYS A 96 4.19 -11.06 -4.45
N ALA A 97 3.20 -10.16 -4.52
CA ALA A 97 2.74 -9.57 -5.77
C ALA A 97 3.84 -8.76 -6.48
N ALA A 98 4.62 -7.96 -5.75
CA ALA A 98 5.73 -7.20 -6.31
C ALA A 98 6.84 -8.10 -6.86
N VAL A 99 7.19 -9.19 -6.15
CA VAL A 99 8.17 -10.18 -6.63
C VAL A 99 7.65 -10.89 -7.89
N ASP A 100 6.37 -11.27 -7.91
CA ASP A 100 5.78 -11.94 -9.07
C ASP A 100 5.71 -11.00 -10.28
N ALA A 101 5.35 -9.73 -10.08
CA ALA A 101 5.39 -8.73 -11.14
C ALA A 101 6.82 -8.46 -11.64
N PHE A 102 7.81 -8.43 -10.74
CA PHE A 102 9.21 -8.24 -11.13
C PHE A 102 9.72 -9.37 -12.02
N ILE A 103 9.42 -10.63 -11.66
CA ILE A 103 9.81 -11.80 -12.44
C ILE A 103 9.02 -11.85 -13.77
N ALA A 104 7.72 -11.59 -13.73
CA ALA A 104 6.87 -11.65 -14.91
C ALA A 104 7.21 -10.57 -15.96
N ASN A 105 7.80 -9.45 -15.55
CA ASN A 105 8.16 -8.33 -16.42
C ASN A 105 9.67 -8.19 -16.64
N GLU A 106 10.46 -9.26 -16.48
CA GLU A 106 11.94 -9.24 -16.60
C GLU A 106 12.40 -8.58 -17.92
N ASP A 107 11.85 -9.00 -19.06
CA ASP A 107 12.21 -8.45 -20.37
C ASP A 107 11.92 -6.94 -20.47
N ALA A 108 10.76 -6.51 -19.96
CA ALA A 108 10.35 -5.11 -19.96
C ALA A 108 11.20 -4.25 -19.02
N LEU A 109 11.63 -4.82 -17.89
CA LEU A 109 12.54 -4.18 -16.94
C LEU A 109 13.94 -4.01 -17.54
N LEU A 110 14.49 -5.06 -18.17
CA LEU A 110 15.81 -5.05 -18.79
C LEU A 110 15.88 -4.14 -20.01
N THR A 111 14.80 -4.05 -20.79
CA THR A 111 14.70 -3.13 -21.94
C THR A 111 14.24 -1.73 -21.54
N GLY A 112 13.83 -1.54 -20.29
CA GLY A 112 13.35 -0.27 -19.73
C GLY A 112 12.05 0.23 -20.38
N THR A 113 11.20 -0.70 -20.83
CA THR A 113 9.89 -0.43 -21.47
C THR A 113 8.69 -0.67 -20.55
N ILE A 114 8.92 -1.15 -19.32
CA ILE A 114 7.87 -1.27 -18.32
C ILE A 114 7.21 0.10 -18.07
N GLU A 115 5.88 0.12 -18.00
CA GLU A 115 5.10 1.31 -17.70
C GLU A 115 4.67 1.30 -16.22
N GLY A 116 4.89 2.43 -15.54
CA GLY A 116 4.51 2.59 -14.13
C GLY A 116 5.45 1.88 -13.14
N ASP A 117 4.96 1.71 -11.92
CA ASP A 117 5.64 0.99 -10.82
C ASP A 117 5.27 -0.51 -10.81
N LEU A 118 5.95 -1.31 -9.96
CA LEU A 118 5.67 -2.75 -9.89
C LEU A 118 4.27 -3.06 -9.37
N LEU A 119 3.78 -2.33 -8.37
CA LEU A 119 2.49 -2.63 -7.75
C LEU A 119 1.34 -2.33 -8.72
N ALA A 120 1.46 -1.30 -9.56
CA ALA A 120 0.52 -0.98 -10.64
C ALA A 120 0.39 -2.12 -11.66
N ASN A 121 1.42 -2.97 -11.77
CA ASN A 121 1.44 -4.17 -12.60
C ASN A 121 1.01 -5.44 -11.82
N THR A 122 0.29 -5.28 -10.70
CA THR A 122 -0.26 -6.39 -9.90
C THR A 122 -1.78 -6.28 -9.72
N PRO A 123 -2.47 -7.40 -9.42
CA PRO A 123 -3.89 -7.37 -9.04
C PRO A 123 -4.20 -6.51 -7.80
N LEU A 124 -3.20 -6.24 -6.95
CA LEU A 124 -3.35 -5.47 -5.71
C LEU A 124 -3.08 -3.97 -5.89
N GLY A 125 -2.58 -3.54 -7.05
CA GLY A 125 -2.14 -2.16 -7.26
C GLY A 125 -3.22 -1.11 -7.01
N VAL A 126 -4.47 -1.42 -7.38
CA VAL A 126 -5.60 -0.52 -7.16
C VAL A 126 -5.88 -0.32 -5.67
N ASP A 127 -5.87 -1.41 -4.90
CA ASP A 127 -6.13 -1.37 -3.45
C ASP A 127 -4.96 -0.71 -2.70
N ALA A 128 -3.71 -1.01 -3.06
CA ALA A 128 -2.52 -0.36 -2.49
C ALA A 128 -2.54 1.16 -2.74
N LYS A 129 -2.85 1.58 -3.98
CA LYS A 129 -2.97 3.00 -4.32
C LYS A 129 -4.10 3.70 -3.57
N ALA A 130 -5.21 3.01 -3.32
CA ALA A 130 -6.30 3.54 -2.51
C ALA A 130 -5.87 3.77 -1.05
N CYS A 131 -5.08 2.86 -0.49
CA CYS A 131 -4.50 3.01 0.85
C CYS A 131 -3.54 4.20 0.93
N LYS A 132 -2.61 4.31 -0.02
CA LYS A 132 -1.68 5.44 -0.11
C LYS A 132 -2.43 6.78 -0.23
N ARG A 133 -3.51 6.82 -1.02
CA ARG A 133 -4.36 8.03 -1.13
C ARG A 133 -5.03 8.39 0.20
N LEU A 134 -5.55 7.40 0.93
CA LEU A 134 -6.15 7.63 2.25
C LEU A 134 -5.12 8.21 3.23
N ALA A 135 -3.88 7.68 3.23
CA ALA A 135 -2.80 8.20 4.05
C ALA A 135 -2.48 9.67 3.72
N VAL A 136 -2.36 10.01 2.44
CA VAL A 136 -2.15 11.40 2.00
C VAL A 136 -3.29 12.31 2.46
N GLU A 137 -4.54 11.91 2.24
CA GLU A 137 -5.71 12.75 2.54
C GLU A 137 -5.91 13.00 4.04
N LYS A 138 -5.62 12.01 4.88
CA LYS A 138 -6.01 12.04 6.30
C LYS A 138 -4.86 12.17 7.28
N ILE A 139 -3.66 11.72 6.91
CA ILE A 139 -2.52 11.61 7.82
C ILE A 139 -1.54 12.74 7.54
N TYR A 140 -1.02 12.84 6.31
CA TYR A 140 -0.03 13.89 5.99
C TYR A 140 -0.64 15.29 5.98
N ASN A 141 -1.92 15.40 5.59
CA ASN A 141 -2.66 16.66 5.64
C ASN A 141 -3.34 16.92 7.00
N ALA A 142 -3.01 16.15 8.04
CA ALA A 142 -3.62 16.33 9.35
C ALA A 142 -3.21 17.68 9.99
N PRO A 143 -4.12 18.36 10.72
CA PRO A 143 -3.85 19.69 11.29
C PRO A 143 -2.65 19.77 12.25
N HIS A 144 -2.23 18.65 12.85
CA HIS A 144 -1.07 18.61 13.75
C HIS A 144 0.27 18.39 13.02
N VAL A 145 0.24 17.95 11.75
CA VAL A 145 1.43 17.73 10.91
C VAL A 145 1.84 19.03 10.20
N LEU A 146 0.88 19.79 9.68
CA LEU A 146 1.12 21.02 8.91
C LEU A 146 2.00 22.06 9.64
N PRO A 147 1.83 22.36 10.95
CA PRO A 147 2.69 23.32 11.64
C PRO A 147 4.14 22.84 11.75
N ILE A 148 4.37 21.53 11.86
CA ILE A 148 5.72 20.94 11.93
C ILE A 148 6.41 21.09 10.56
N GLU A 149 5.69 20.82 9.47
CA GLU A 149 6.21 21.02 8.11
C GLU A 149 6.51 22.50 7.81
N MET A 150 5.64 23.42 8.22
CA MET A 150 5.87 24.87 8.07
C MET A 150 7.10 25.35 8.86
N ALA A 151 7.26 24.89 10.10
CA ALA A 151 8.44 25.21 10.91
C ALA A 151 9.72 24.64 10.29
N GLY A 152 9.66 23.43 9.73
CA GLY A 152 10.76 22.85 8.96
C GLY A 152 11.14 23.69 7.74
N PHE A 153 10.15 24.25 7.03
CA PHE A 153 10.37 25.14 5.90
C PHE A 153 11.03 26.47 6.29
N GLU A 154 10.72 27.05 7.46
CA GLU A 154 11.35 28.30 7.90
C GLU A 154 12.83 28.16 8.35
N VAL A 155 13.27 26.93 8.64
CA VAL A 155 14.64 26.65 9.12
C VAL A 155 15.63 26.42 7.98
N ILE A 156 15.15 26.04 6.78
CA ILE A 156 15.94 25.76 5.58
C ILE A 156 16.02 27.01 4.69
#